data_AF-A0A2E5FL79-F1
#
_entry.id   AF-A0A2E5FL79-F1
#
_cell.length_a   1.000
_cell.length_b   1.000
_cell.length_c   1.000
_cell.angle_alpha   90.00
_cell.angle_beta   90.00
_cell.angle_gamma   90.00
#
_symmetry.space_group_name_H-M   'P 1'
#
loop_
_entity.id
_entity.type
_entity.pdbx_description
1 polymer ?
#
loop_
_entity_poly.entity_id
_entity_poly.type
_entity_poly.pdbx_seq_one_letter_code
_entity_poly.pdbx_strand_id
1 'polypeptide(L)'
;MTGLPSFHYIREKVPIRAVAVELGLDVRNTTIRCWHPENHNNRDHNPSVGIKETKNYVHCFVCPDAKCLWPIDLVIDVNKDFHCLPKNQQVRESGLWIADRFKVPFIPKVNPKKKPADESWELGLTEDPLKLLVQSGLFASLSLPARSLAIALHALRSQKCRDHMAREWEVKASYHTLRKFSGIKSDSNIASALRELEEIGYCHREPSHPEHSTGPIKRSSVILVTPFSYDLMQLAKDNHASLQQASEAEMDMRRDRRRERQNEWQRKSRRLKKIATS
;
A
#
# COMPACT_ATOMS: atom_id res chain seq x y z
N MET A 1 26.68 -8.15 -8.44
CA MET A 1 26.00 -7.09 -7.66
C MET A 1 24.48 -7.25 -7.81
N THR A 2 23.76 -7.62 -6.75
CA THR A 2 22.31 -7.92 -6.78
C THR A 2 21.47 -6.76 -6.23
N GLY A 3 21.55 -5.60 -6.89
CA GLY A 3 20.78 -4.39 -6.55
C GLY A 3 20.60 -3.50 -7.78
N LEU A 4 19.68 -2.53 -7.70
CA LEU A 4 19.56 -1.47 -8.71
C LEU A 4 20.21 -0.20 -8.18
N PRO A 5 20.88 0.61 -9.03
CA PRO A 5 21.38 1.90 -8.58
C PRO A 5 20.21 2.80 -8.20
N SER A 6 20.39 3.63 -7.17
CA SER A 6 19.36 4.54 -6.69
C SER A 6 19.08 5.63 -7.73
N PHE A 7 17.98 5.50 -8.47
CA PHE A 7 17.59 6.49 -9.49
C PHE A 7 17.29 7.86 -8.90
N HIS A 8 16.76 7.91 -7.68
CA HIS A 8 16.55 9.16 -6.95
C HIS A 8 17.88 9.86 -6.66
N TYR A 9 18.88 9.11 -6.17
CA TYR A 9 20.22 9.64 -5.94
C TYR A 9 20.86 10.12 -7.25
N ILE A 10 20.75 9.35 -8.33
CA ILE A 10 21.26 9.74 -9.65
C ILE A 10 20.66 11.07 -10.08
N ARG A 11 19.33 11.21 -9.97
CA ARG A 11 18.62 12.42 -10.39
C ARG A 11 19.05 13.67 -9.63
N GLU A 12 19.34 13.55 -8.34
CA GLU A 12 19.61 14.72 -7.49
C GLU A 12 21.09 15.02 -7.26
N LYS A 13 21.94 13.99 -7.23
CA LYS A 13 23.31 14.09 -6.71
C LYS A 13 24.38 13.85 -7.77
N VAL A 14 24.05 13.18 -8.88
CA VAL A 14 25.01 13.01 -9.99
C VAL A 14 24.95 14.26 -10.87
N PRO A 15 26.03 15.05 -10.99
CA PRO A 15 26.00 16.30 -11.74
C PRO A 15 25.76 16.07 -13.23
N ILE A 16 24.68 16.64 -13.77
CA ILE A 16 24.28 16.50 -15.18
C ILE A 16 25.37 16.94 -16.15
N ARG A 17 26.17 17.95 -15.77
CA ARG A 17 27.31 18.42 -16.56
C ARG A 17 28.39 17.34 -16.69
N ALA A 18 28.71 16.65 -15.59
CA ALA A 18 29.70 15.57 -15.62
C ALA A 18 29.18 14.40 -16.46
N VAL A 19 27.89 14.09 -16.37
CA VAL A 19 27.24 13.07 -17.22
C VAL A 19 27.33 13.44 -18.70
N ALA A 20 27.09 14.70 -19.06
CA ALA A 20 27.24 15.16 -20.44
C ALA A 20 28.68 15.03 -20.98
N VAL A 21 29.68 15.32 -20.14
CA VAL A 21 31.10 15.15 -20.50
C VAL A 21 31.43 13.67 -20.70
N GLU A 22 30.99 12.78 -19.81
CA GLU A 22 31.19 11.33 -19.94
C GLU A 22 30.47 10.72 -21.15
N LEU A 23 29.36 11.33 -21.59
CA LEU A 23 28.69 10.97 -22.84
C LEU A 23 29.42 11.46 -24.10
N GLY A 24 30.54 12.19 -23.94
CA GLY A 24 31.34 12.72 -25.04
C GLY A 24 30.73 13.93 -25.74
N LEU A 25 29.81 14.64 -25.08
CA LEU A 25 29.19 15.83 -25.66
C LEU A 25 30.15 17.04 -25.62
N ASP A 26 30.07 17.94 -26.62
CA ASP A 26 30.84 19.20 -26.65
C ASP A 26 30.22 20.21 -25.66
N VAL A 27 30.69 20.15 -24.41
CA VAL A 27 30.27 21.02 -23.31
C VAL A 27 31.13 22.29 -23.28
N ARG A 28 30.49 23.46 -23.49
CA ARG A 28 31.10 24.78 -23.41
C ARG A 28 30.45 25.61 -22.32
N ASN A 29 31.18 25.86 -21.23
CA ASN A 29 30.68 26.56 -20.03
C ASN A 29 29.36 25.95 -19.53
N THR A 30 28.25 26.65 -19.74
CA THR A 30 26.89 26.26 -19.31
C THR A 30 26.03 25.76 -20.47
N THR A 31 26.63 25.49 -21.63
CA THR A 31 25.92 25.08 -22.84
C THR A 31 26.56 23.86 -23.48
N ILE A 32 25.78 23.13 -24.25
CA ILE A 32 26.22 21.94 -25.00
C ILE A 32 25.77 22.11 -26.45
N ARG A 33 26.59 21.65 -27.38
CA ARG A 33 26.13 21.45 -28.76
C ARG A 33 25.14 20.29 -28.80
N CYS A 34 23.96 20.52 -29.37
CA CYS A 34 22.92 19.51 -29.50
C CYS A 34 23.42 18.31 -30.31
N TRP A 35 23.11 17.12 -29.80
CA TRP A 35 23.39 15.84 -30.45
C TRP A 35 22.33 15.43 -31.49
N HIS A 36 21.34 16.30 -31.72
CA HIS A 36 20.31 16.20 -32.76
C HIS A 36 20.42 17.34 -33.77
N PRO A 37 21.54 17.46 -34.52
CA PRO A 37 21.73 18.55 -35.48
C PRO A 37 20.68 18.57 -36.59
N GLU A 38 20.03 17.45 -36.88
CA GLU A 38 18.93 17.32 -37.84
C GLU A 38 17.70 18.17 -37.48
N ASN A 39 17.51 18.45 -36.20
CA ASN A 39 16.38 19.25 -35.71
C ASN A 39 16.69 20.76 -35.71
N HIS A 40 17.87 21.15 -36.20
CA HIS A 40 18.38 22.53 -36.15
C HIS A 40 18.61 23.06 -37.57
N ASN A 41 18.06 24.24 -37.89
CA ASN A 41 18.18 24.86 -39.22
C ASN A 41 19.64 25.02 -39.71
N ASN A 42 20.60 25.24 -38.80
CA ASN A 42 22.03 25.41 -39.11
C ASN A 42 22.92 24.28 -38.53
N ARG A 43 22.37 23.06 -38.37
CA ARG A 43 23.10 21.90 -37.82
C ARG A 43 23.81 22.16 -36.49
N ASP A 44 23.22 23.05 -35.70
CA ASP A 44 23.72 23.47 -34.40
C ASP A 44 25.16 24.02 -34.35
N HIS A 45 25.50 24.92 -35.29
CA HIS A 45 26.81 25.59 -35.27
C HIS A 45 27.10 26.31 -33.94
N ASN A 46 26.06 26.92 -33.33
CA ASN A 46 26.13 27.59 -32.03
C ASN A 46 25.48 26.69 -30.95
N PRO A 47 26.10 26.53 -29.77
CA PRO A 47 25.55 25.69 -28.70
C PRO A 47 24.12 26.08 -28.31
N SER A 48 23.21 25.10 -28.31
CA SER A 48 21.77 25.31 -28.17
C SER A 48 21.11 24.56 -27.01
N VAL A 49 21.89 23.75 -26.29
CA VAL A 49 21.42 23.01 -25.13
C VAL A 49 21.93 23.72 -23.88
N GLY A 50 21.02 24.23 -23.07
CA GLY A 50 21.35 24.86 -21.80
C GLY A 50 21.48 23.83 -20.67
N ILE A 51 22.55 23.94 -19.88
CA ILE A 51 22.72 23.19 -18.63
C ILE A 51 22.12 24.00 -17.48
N LYS A 52 21.16 23.40 -16.76
CA LYS A 52 20.58 23.98 -15.55
C LYS A 52 21.11 23.23 -14.33
N GLU A 53 22.33 23.60 -13.90
CA GLU A 53 23.03 22.91 -12.81
C GLU A 53 22.23 22.90 -11.50
N THR A 54 21.55 24.00 -11.14
CA THR A 54 20.74 24.07 -9.90
C THR A 54 19.56 23.10 -9.87
N LYS A 55 19.00 22.77 -11.03
CA LYS A 55 17.88 21.84 -11.18
C LYS A 55 18.30 20.48 -11.74
N ASN A 56 19.59 20.30 -12.01
CA ASN A 56 20.23 19.09 -12.52
C ASN A 56 19.58 18.48 -13.78
N TYR A 57 19.29 19.31 -14.79
CA TYR A 57 18.82 18.85 -16.10
C TYR A 57 19.43 19.66 -17.25
N VAL A 58 19.30 19.15 -18.47
CA VAL A 58 19.58 19.87 -19.71
C VAL A 58 18.32 20.07 -20.55
N HIS A 59 18.29 21.12 -21.35
CA HIS A 59 17.17 21.40 -22.26
C HIS A 59 17.66 22.13 -23.50
N CYS A 60 17.30 21.60 -24.68
CA CYS A 60 17.52 22.29 -25.95
C CYS A 60 16.44 23.37 -26.13
N PHE A 61 16.83 24.61 -26.39
CA PHE A 61 15.86 25.69 -26.63
C PHE A 61 15.46 25.85 -28.10
N VAL A 62 15.95 24.97 -28.99
CA VAL A 62 15.72 25.01 -30.44
C VAL A 62 14.91 23.81 -30.93
N CYS A 63 15.19 22.59 -30.45
CA CYS A 63 14.45 21.39 -30.88
C CYS A 63 12.94 21.56 -30.58
N PRO A 64 12.05 21.26 -31.56
CA PRO A 64 10.61 21.49 -31.41
C PRO A 64 9.96 20.69 -30.27
N ASP A 65 10.46 19.46 -30.01
CA ASP A 65 9.96 18.58 -28.94
C ASP A 65 10.94 18.45 -27.76
N ALA A 66 11.79 19.45 -27.54
CA ALA A 66 12.81 19.41 -26.50
C ALA A 66 12.21 19.27 -25.10
N LYS A 67 12.42 18.12 -24.46
CA LYS A 67 12.08 17.92 -23.04
C LYS A 67 13.25 18.33 -22.15
N CYS A 68 12.97 18.56 -20.88
CA CYS A 68 14.02 18.64 -19.87
C CYS A 68 14.52 17.22 -19.59
N LEU A 69 15.81 16.97 -19.87
CA LEU A 69 16.43 15.67 -19.70
C LEU A 69 17.23 15.65 -18.40
N TRP A 70 16.81 14.78 -17.49
CA TRP A 70 17.53 14.47 -16.26
C TRP A 70 18.67 13.50 -16.57
N PRO A 71 19.62 13.21 -15.64
CA PRO A 71 20.80 12.40 -15.95
C PRO A 71 20.51 11.06 -16.64
N ILE A 72 19.49 10.33 -16.18
CA ILE A 72 19.08 9.07 -16.80
C ILE A 72 18.48 9.30 -18.19
N ASP A 73 17.58 10.28 -18.32
CA ASP A 73 16.91 10.57 -19.60
C ASP A 73 17.92 11.06 -20.65
N LEU A 74 18.93 11.83 -20.25
CA LEU A 74 20.01 12.28 -21.12
C LEU A 74 20.82 11.10 -21.67
N VAL A 75 21.17 10.15 -20.80
CA VAL A 75 21.90 8.94 -21.21
C VAL A 75 21.06 8.10 -22.18
N ILE A 76 19.75 7.96 -21.93
CA ILE A 76 18.84 7.28 -22.86
C ILE A 76 18.84 7.97 -24.22
N ASP A 77 18.58 9.28 -24.23
CA ASP A 77 18.36 10.07 -25.44
C ASP A 77 19.61 10.14 -26.35
N VAL A 78 20.79 10.29 -25.74
CA VAL A 78 22.08 10.35 -26.46
C VAL A 78 22.49 8.97 -26.95
N ASN A 79 22.26 7.91 -26.17
CA ASN A 79 22.71 6.57 -26.50
C ASN A 79 21.65 5.80 -27.31
N LYS A 80 21.75 5.91 -28.64
CA LYS A 80 20.81 5.30 -29.59
C LYS A 80 20.65 3.79 -29.43
N ASP A 81 21.64 3.08 -28.90
CA ASP A 81 21.57 1.64 -28.66
C ASP A 81 20.46 1.28 -27.65
N PHE A 82 20.15 2.18 -26.72
CA PHE A 82 19.08 1.96 -25.75
C PHE A 82 17.70 2.09 -26.38
N HIS A 83 17.52 2.81 -27.49
CA HIS A 83 16.21 3.02 -28.09
C HIS A 83 15.54 1.74 -28.62
N CYS A 84 16.32 0.68 -28.87
CA CYS A 84 15.77 -0.62 -29.26
C CYS A 84 15.29 -1.48 -28.07
N LEU A 85 15.58 -1.07 -26.83
CA LEU A 85 15.22 -1.80 -25.61
C LEU A 85 13.82 -1.41 -25.12
N PRO A 86 13.10 -2.30 -24.40
CA PRO A 86 11.90 -1.93 -23.65
C PRO A 86 12.19 -0.78 -22.67
N LYS A 87 11.24 0.15 -22.49
CA LYS A 87 11.41 1.36 -21.67
C LYS A 87 11.94 1.11 -20.25
N ASN A 88 11.47 0.05 -19.59
CA ASN A 88 11.96 -0.35 -18.26
C ASN A 88 13.42 -0.81 -18.29
N GLN A 89 13.86 -1.41 -19.39
CA GLN A 89 15.25 -1.82 -19.58
C GLN A 89 16.13 -0.62 -19.93
N GLN A 90 15.67 0.32 -20.76
CA GLN A 90 16.39 1.57 -21.04
C GLN A 90 16.80 2.31 -19.76
N VAL A 91 15.84 2.51 -18.85
CA VAL A 91 16.07 3.17 -17.55
C VAL A 91 17.07 2.39 -16.70
N ARG A 92 16.96 1.06 -16.69
CA ARG A 92 17.88 0.20 -15.93
C ARG A 92 19.30 0.27 -16.47
N GLU A 93 19.49 0.05 -17.77
CA GLU A 93 20.81 0.06 -18.40
C GLU A 93 21.47 1.43 -18.28
N SER A 94 20.69 2.51 -18.45
CA SER A 94 21.18 3.88 -18.27
C SER A 94 21.60 4.16 -16.83
N GLY A 95 20.81 3.70 -15.85
CA GLY A 95 21.19 3.80 -14.45
C GLY A 95 22.47 3.02 -14.12
N LEU A 96 22.67 1.84 -14.72
CA LEU A 96 23.90 1.06 -14.58
C LEU A 96 25.09 1.74 -15.24
N TRP A 97 24.92 2.29 -16.44
CA TRP A 97 25.94 3.07 -17.15
C TRP A 97 26.45 4.25 -16.31
N ILE A 98 25.53 4.95 -15.62
CA ILE A 98 25.88 6.02 -14.67
C ILE A 98 26.59 5.46 -13.45
N ALA A 99 26.08 4.39 -12.84
CA ALA A 99 26.67 3.81 -11.62
C ALA A 99 28.08 3.22 -11.83
N ASP A 100 28.41 2.87 -13.07
CA ASP A 100 29.74 2.42 -13.48
C ASP A 100 30.78 3.56 -13.51
N ARG A 101 30.33 4.80 -13.75
CA ARG A 101 31.18 6.01 -13.88
C ARG A 101 31.16 6.91 -12.65
N PHE A 102 30.07 6.86 -11.88
CA PHE A 102 29.83 7.73 -10.73
C PHE A 102 29.56 6.92 -9.48
N LYS A 103 29.97 7.43 -8.32
CA LYS A 103 29.66 6.82 -7.02
C LYS A 103 28.16 6.95 -6.73
N VAL A 104 27.41 5.88 -7.01
CA VAL A 104 25.97 5.78 -6.80
C VAL A 104 25.66 4.67 -5.81
N PRO A 105 24.85 4.92 -4.76
CA PRO A 105 24.43 3.87 -3.85
C PRO A 105 23.49 2.89 -4.57
N PHE A 106 23.72 1.60 -4.38
CA PHE A 106 22.83 0.54 -4.85
C PHE A 106 21.76 0.27 -3.81
N ILE A 107 20.50 0.30 -4.26
CA ILE A 107 19.37 -0.12 -3.44
C ILE A 107 19.35 -1.66 -3.50
N PRO A 108 19.51 -2.35 -2.36
CA PRO A 108 19.41 -3.79 -2.32
C PRO A 108 18.01 -4.19 -2.77
N LYS A 109 17.90 -5.33 -3.47
CA LYS A 109 16.60 -5.88 -3.83
C LYS A 109 15.86 -6.25 -2.54
N VAL A 110 15.05 -5.33 -2.02
CA VAL A 110 14.21 -5.62 -0.85
C VAL A 110 13.25 -6.72 -1.28
N ASN A 111 13.30 -7.84 -0.55
CA ASN A 111 12.35 -8.92 -0.74
C ASN A 111 11.08 -8.48 -0.01
N PRO A 112 9.98 -8.10 -0.70
CA PRO A 112 8.76 -7.62 -0.03
C PRO A 112 8.11 -8.69 0.86
N LYS A 113 8.60 -9.94 0.79
CA LYS A 113 8.22 -11.04 1.69
C LYS A 113 8.79 -10.94 3.10
N LYS A 114 9.89 -10.19 3.30
CA LYS A 114 10.35 -9.86 4.65
C LYS A 114 9.67 -8.55 5.06
N LYS A 115 8.39 -8.66 5.44
CA LYS A 115 7.81 -7.64 6.33
C LYS A 115 8.73 -7.57 7.56
N PRO A 116 8.99 -6.39 8.14
CA PRO A 116 9.57 -6.34 9.47
C PRO A 116 8.73 -7.27 10.36
N ALA A 117 9.40 -8.05 11.21
CA ALA A 117 8.76 -8.84 12.24
C ALA A 117 8.20 -7.87 13.28
N ASP A 118 7.21 -7.08 12.89
CA ASP A 118 6.49 -6.19 13.79
C ASP A 118 5.38 -7.01 14.45
N GLU A 119 5.35 -6.87 15.76
CA GLU A 119 4.65 -7.65 16.75
C GLU A 119 3.20 -8.04 16.37
N SER A 120 2.94 -9.35 16.35
CA SER A 120 1.65 -9.99 16.65
C SER A 120 0.44 -9.65 15.75
N TRP A 121 0.44 -10.20 14.54
CA TRP A 121 -0.82 -10.62 13.89
C TRP A 121 -1.37 -11.94 14.46
N GLU A 122 -0.70 -12.50 15.47
CA GLU A 122 -1.13 -13.72 16.16
C GLU A 122 -2.42 -13.47 16.95
N LEU A 123 -3.48 -14.15 16.52
CA LEU A 123 -4.74 -14.17 17.25
C LEU A 123 -4.58 -14.91 18.58
N GLY A 124 -5.11 -14.31 19.64
CA GLY A 124 -5.13 -14.91 20.98
C GLY A 124 -4.11 -14.35 21.98
N LEU A 125 -3.18 -13.50 21.53
CA LEU A 125 -2.28 -12.72 22.41
C LEU A 125 -2.75 -11.26 22.60
N THR A 126 -3.75 -10.84 21.84
CA THR A 126 -4.31 -9.49 21.89
C THR A 126 -5.25 -9.36 23.10
N GLU A 127 -4.97 -8.39 23.98
CA GLU A 127 -5.86 -8.00 25.10
C GLU A 127 -6.98 -7.02 24.69
N ASP A 128 -6.97 -6.56 23.43
CA ASP A 128 -7.96 -5.63 22.88
C ASP A 128 -9.09 -6.35 22.09
N PRO A 129 -10.34 -6.30 22.58
CA PRO A 129 -11.54 -6.83 21.92
C PRO A 129 -11.72 -6.42 20.46
N LEU A 130 -11.45 -5.16 20.12
CA LEU A 130 -11.66 -4.67 18.75
C LEU A 130 -10.55 -5.17 17.83
N LYS A 131 -9.31 -5.22 18.33
CA LYS A 131 -8.19 -5.79 17.59
C LYS A 131 -8.42 -7.29 17.32
N LEU A 132 -9.02 -8.06 18.23
CA LEU A 132 -9.45 -9.44 17.97
C LEU A 132 -10.41 -9.55 16.77
N LEU A 133 -11.48 -8.74 16.76
CA LEU A 133 -12.46 -8.73 15.66
C LEU A 133 -11.82 -8.33 14.33
N VAL A 134 -10.91 -7.37 14.34
CA VAL A 134 -10.24 -6.89 13.12
C VAL A 134 -9.24 -7.92 12.59
N GLN A 135 -8.38 -8.48 13.45
CA GLN A 135 -7.36 -9.45 13.04
C GLN A 135 -7.97 -10.78 12.57
N SER A 136 -9.08 -11.19 13.17
CA SER A 136 -9.82 -12.36 12.72
C SER A 136 -10.61 -12.11 11.43
N GLY A 137 -10.80 -10.85 11.04
CA GLY A 137 -11.63 -10.44 9.91
C GLY A 137 -13.13 -10.47 10.18
N LEU A 138 -13.57 -10.84 11.39
CA LEU A 138 -14.98 -10.80 11.78
C LEU A 138 -15.54 -9.37 11.75
N PHE A 139 -14.72 -8.37 12.06
CA PHE A 139 -15.15 -6.97 11.96
C PHE A 139 -15.62 -6.59 10.55
N ALA A 140 -15.04 -7.21 9.51
CA ALA A 140 -15.43 -6.96 8.13
C ALA A 140 -16.70 -7.71 7.70
N SER A 141 -17.04 -8.83 8.34
CA SER A 141 -18.28 -9.58 8.08
C SER A 141 -19.50 -8.97 8.76
N LEU A 142 -19.30 -8.27 9.89
CA LEU A 142 -20.38 -7.57 10.59
C LEU A 142 -21.05 -6.49 9.75
N SER A 143 -22.33 -6.25 9.95
CA SER A 143 -23.05 -5.11 9.38
C SER A 143 -22.47 -3.78 9.88
N LEU A 144 -22.67 -2.69 9.11
CA LEU A 144 -22.21 -1.37 9.54
C LEU A 144 -22.80 -0.94 10.90
N PRO A 145 -24.10 -1.15 11.18
CA PRO A 145 -24.66 -0.95 12.53
C PRO A 145 -23.95 -1.78 13.61
N ALA A 146 -23.69 -3.07 13.39
CA ALA A 146 -23.01 -3.91 14.37
C ALA A 146 -21.58 -3.45 14.66
N ARG A 147 -20.82 -3.04 13.63
CA ARG A 147 -19.47 -2.47 13.79
C ARG A 147 -19.49 -1.21 14.66
N SER A 148 -20.36 -0.26 14.33
CA SER A 148 -20.48 1.00 15.09
C SER A 148 -20.91 0.74 16.52
N LEU A 149 -21.80 -0.23 16.73
CA LEU A 149 -22.25 -0.59 18.08
C LEU A 149 -21.15 -1.30 18.88
N ALA A 150 -20.36 -2.20 18.29
CA ALA A 150 -19.22 -2.84 18.96
C ALA A 150 -18.20 -1.80 19.45
N ILE A 151 -17.87 -0.80 18.62
CA ILE A 151 -17.00 0.32 19.01
C ILE A 151 -17.62 1.09 20.17
N ALA A 152 -18.91 1.42 20.09
CA ALA A 152 -19.60 2.15 21.15
C ALA A 152 -19.62 1.36 22.48
N LEU A 153 -19.89 0.06 22.45
CA LEU A 153 -19.88 -0.81 23.63
C LEU A 153 -18.48 -0.91 24.26
N HIS A 154 -17.44 -0.98 23.43
CA HIS A 154 -16.05 -0.93 23.89
C HIS A 154 -15.71 0.42 24.55
N ALA A 155 -16.11 1.54 23.92
CA ALA A 155 -15.87 2.89 24.47
C ALA A 155 -16.69 3.19 25.73
N LEU A 156 -17.87 2.57 25.88
CA LEU A 156 -18.72 2.67 27.06
C LEU A 156 -18.27 1.76 28.21
N ARG A 157 -17.16 1.04 28.07
CA ARG A 157 -16.52 0.32 29.17
C ARG A 157 -16.26 1.31 30.31
N SER A 158 -16.99 1.13 31.41
CA SER A 158 -16.94 2.05 32.55
C SER A 158 -15.52 2.08 33.14
N GLN A 159 -14.97 3.29 33.29
CA GLN A 159 -13.72 3.56 34.00
C GLN A 159 -13.79 3.19 35.50
N LYS A 160 -14.99 2.87 36.03
CA LYS A 160 -15.21 2.43 37.41
C LYS A 160 -14.94 0.93 37.65
N CYS A 161 -14.78 0.13 36.60
CA CYS A 161 -14.17 -1.20 36.73
C CYS A 161 -12.68 -0.97 36.93
N ARG A 162 -12.21 -0.94 38.20
CA ARG A 162 -10.79 -0.75 38.56
C ARG A 162 -9.87 -1.83 37.98
N ASP A 163 -10.43 -2.89 37.43
CA ASP A 163 -9.70 -3.91 36.67
C ASP A 163 -9.73 -3.59 35.18
N HIS A 164 -8.69 -2.89 34.71
CA HIS A 164 -8.35 -2.81 33.29
C HIS A 164 -8.12 -4.20 32.65
N MET A 165 -7.99 -5.24 33.48
CA MET A 165 -7.86 -6.65 33.12
C MET A 165 -9.21 -7.42 33.09
N ALA A 166 -10.34 -6.80 33.44
CA ALA A 166 -11.63 -7.47 33.40
C ALA A 166 -11.95 -7.91 31.96
N ARG A 167 -12.07 -9.23 31.75
CA ARG A 167 -12.32 -9.85 30.44
C ARG A 167 -13.75 -9.68 29.95
N GLU A 168 -14.64 -9.19 30.82
CA GLU A 168 -16.05 -8.94 30.56
C GLU A 168 -16.46 -7.63 31.25
N TRP A 169 -17.46 -6.93 30.71
CA TRP A 169 -18.01 -5.74 31.37
C TRP A 169 -19.49 -5.54 31.06
N GLU A 170 -20.19 -4.93 32.01
CA GLU A 170 -21.59 -4.52 31.84
C GLU A 170 -21.69 -3.10 31.27
N VAL A 171 -22.60 -2.93 30.31
CA VAL A 171 -23.04 -1.64 29.79
C VAL A 171 -24.53 -1.46 30.12
N LYS A 172 -24.82 -0.51 31.01
CA LYS A 172 -26.19 -0.13 31.38
C LYS A 172 -26.60 1.08 30.54
N ALA A 173 -27.27 0.83 29.41
CA ALA A 173 -27.63 1.87 28.46
C ALA A 173 -29.03 1.66 27.90
N SER A 174 -29.77 2.75 27.72
CA SER A 174 -31.02 2.73 26.94
C SER A 174 -30.72 2.73 25.44
N TYR A 175 -31.69 2.32 24.61
CA TYR A 175 -31.56 2.37 23.15
C TYR A 175 -31.24 3.79 22.64
N HIS A 176 -31.84 4.81 23.25
CA HIS A 176 -31.52 6.21 22.95
C HIS A 176 -30.04 6.53 23.20
N THR A 177 -29.49 6.04 24.32
CA THR A 177 -28.08 6.21 24.68
C THR A 177 -27.19 5.49 23.67
N LEU A 178 -27.51 4.25 23.31
CA LEU A 178 -26.77 3.48 22.32
C LEU A 178 -26.76 4.19 20.95
N ARG A 179 -27.90 4.74 20.51
CA ARG A 179 -27.98 5.53 19.27
C ARG A 179 -27.07 6.74 19.29
N LYS A 180 -27.03 7.46 20.42
CA LYS A 180 -26.18 8.65 20.58
C LYS A 180 -24.69 8.31 20.44
N PHE A 181 -24.24 7.21 21.03
CA PHE A 181 -22.81 6.83 21.02
C PHE A 181 -22.38 6.06 19.77
N SER A 182 -23.27 5.23 19.20
CA SER A 182 -22.98 4.48 17.98
C SER A 182 -23.24 5.26 16.69
N GLY A 183 -23.94 6.39 16.76
CA GLY A 183 -24.38 7.15 15.58
C GLY A 183 -25.52 6.47 14.79
N ILE A 184 -26.11 5.40 15.33
CA ILE A 184 -27.19 4.66 14.67
C ILE A 184 -28.51 5.43 14.79
N LYS A 185 -29.22 5.59 13.68
CA LYS A 185 -30.41 6.45 13.60
C LYS A 185 -31.71 5.79 14.05
N SER A 186 -31.80 4.47 14.11
CA SER A 186 -33.05 3.75 14.40
C SER A 186 -32.87 2.73 15.52
N ASP A 187 -33.88 2.61 16.38
CA ASP A 187 -33.96 1.59 17.43
C ASP A 187 -34.01 0.16 16.82
N SER A 188 -34.60 0.00 15.63
CA SER A 188 -34.62 -1.27 14.90
C SER A 188 -33.21 -1.73 14.50
N ASN A 189 -32.36 -0.78 14.08
CA ASN A 189 -30.98 -1.07 13.69
C ASN A 189 -30.11 -1.36 14.91
N ILE A 190 -30.40 -0.74 16.06
CA ILE A 190 -29.78 -1.13 17.35
C ILE A 190 -30.16 -2.56 17.70
N ALA A 191 -31.45 -2.92 17.63
CA ALA A 191 -31.90 -4.27 17.94
C ALA A 191 -31.25 -5.31 17.02
N SER A 192 -31.20 -5.04 15.71
CA SER A 192 -30.55 -5.92 14.74
C SER A 192 -29.04 -6.05 15.00
N ALA A 193 -28.36 -4.94 15.26
CA ALA A 193 -26.94 -4.93 15.59
C ALA A 193 -26.63 -5.72 16.87
N LEU A 194 -27.45 -5.58 17.91
CA LEU A 194 -27.28 -6.35 19.15
C LEU A 194 -27.50 -7.84 18.93
N ARG A 195 -28.47 -8.24 18.11
CA ARG A 195 -28.66 -9.67 17.76
C ARG A 195 -27.46 -10.23 17.02
N GLU A 196 -26.94 -9.49 16.05
CA GLU A 196 -25.76 -9.91 15.29
C GLU A 196 -24.52 -10.05 16.19
N LEU A 197 -24.33 -9.13 17.14
CA LEU A 197 -23.26 -9.21 18.13
C LEU A 197 -23.46 -10.35 19.14
N GLU A 198 -24.70 -10.69 19.46
CA GLU A 198 -25.04 -11.88 20.27
C GLU A 198 -24.77 -13.18 19.53
N GLU A 199 -25.10 -13.26 18.24
CA GLU A 199 -24.90 -14.43 17.39
C GLU A 199 -23.42 -14.83 17.30
N ILE A 200 -22.51 -13.84 17.29
CA ILE A 200 -21.06 -14.10 17.32
C ILE A 200 -20.49 -14.26 18.73
N GLY A 201 -21.32 -14.18 19.78
CA GLY A 201 -20.89 -14.31 21.18
C GLY A 201 -20.11 -13.11 21.73
N TYR A 202 -20.23 -11.93 21.11
CA TYR A 202 -19.54 -10.70 21.54
C TYR A 202 -20.23 -10.04 22.75
N CYS A 203 -21.55 -10.16 22.86
CA CYS A 203 -22.29 -9.69 24.02
C CYS A 203 -23.58 -10.48 24.24
N HIS A 204 -24.18 -10.35 25.42
CA HIS A 204 -25.49 -10.87 25.75
C HIS A 204 -26.35 -9.82 26.45
N ARG A 205 -27.64 -9.75 26.13
CA ARG A 205 -28.61 -8.95 26.87
C ARG A 205 -29.12 -9.73 28.08
N GLU A 206 -29.01 -9.15 29.27
CA GLU A 206 -29.69 -9.71 30.44
C GLU A 206 -31.17 -9.32 30.44
N PRO A 207 -32.08 -10.26 30.75
CA PRO A 207 -33.48 -9.93 30.96
C PRO A 207 -33.62 -9.02 32.18
N SER A 208 -34.39 -7.94 32.04
CA SER A 208 -34.67 -7.04 33.16
C SER A 208 -35.41 -7.81 34.28
N HIS A 209 -34.81 -7.93 35.47
CA HIS A 209 -35.47 -8.53 36.62
C HIS A 209 -36.78 -7.78 36.95
N PRO A 210 -37.92 -8.46 37.15
CA PRO A 210 -39.22 -7.83 37.37
C PRO A 210 -39.35 -7.02 38.68
N GLU A 211 -38.46 -7.21 39.65
CA GLU A 211 -38.74 -6.88 41.04
C GLU A 211 -38.51 -5.40 41.41
N HIS A 212 -38.02 -4.56 40.50
CA HIS A 212 -37.68 -3.14 40.79
C HIS A 212 -38.25 -2.14 39.77
N SER A 213 -39.56 -2.13 39.47
CA SER A 213 -40.14 -1.00 38.74
C SER A 213 -41.64 -0.75 38.96
N THR A 214 -41.96 0.14 39.88
CA THR A 214 -43.25 0.87 39.98
C THR A 214 -43.04 2.35 39.67
N GLY A 215 -42.39 2.67 38.54
CA GLY A 215 -42.12 4.06 38.13
C GLY A 215 -42.07 4.28 36.61
N PRO A 216 -42.27 5.52 36.13
CA PRO A 216 -42.44 5.86 34.71
C PRO A 216 -41.14 5.87 33.88
N ILE A 217 -40.01 5.43 34.46
CA ILE A 217 -38.69 5.48 33.83
C ILE A 217 -38.52 4.24 32.95
N LYS A 218 -38.39 4.44 31.63
CA LYS A 218 -38.16 3.37 30.66
C LYS A 218 -36.89 2.59 31.01
N ARG A 219 -37.03 1.25 31.07
CA ARG A 219 -36.02 0.24 31.40
C ARG A 219 -34.70 0.47 30.65
N SER A 220 -33.57 0.55 31.36
CA SER A 220 -32.24 0.36 30.78
C SER A 220 -31.96 -1.13 30.65
N SER A 221 -31.65 -1.62 29.46
CA SER A 221 -31.14 -2.98 29.28
C SER A 221 -29.70 -3.05 29.79
N VAL A 222 -29.38 -4.11 30.53
CA VAL A 222 -27.99 -4.45 30.88
C VAL A 222 -27.45 -5.32 29.74
N ILE A 223 -26.32 -4.89 29.16
CA ILE A 223 -25.62 -5.62 28.11
C ILE A 223 -24.30 -6.09 28.71
N LEU A 224 -24.12 -7.40 28.82
CA LEU A 224 -22.86 -8.01 29.21
C LEU A 224 -21.99 -8.20 27.97
N VAL A 225 -20.84 -7.55 27.90
CA VAL A 225 -19.90 -7.67 26.79
C VAL A 225 -18.84 -8.70 27.14
N THR A 226 -18.71 -9.73 26.28
CA THR A 226 -17.92 -10.94 26.49
C THR A 226 -16.96 -11.16 25.32
N PRO A 227 -16.01 -10.23 25.07
CA PRO A 227 -15.22 -10.22 23.84
C PRO A 227 -14.20 -11.36 23.73
N PHE A 228 -14.01 -12.14 24.79
CA PHE A 228 -13.15 -13.31 24.83
C PHE A 228 -13.90 -14.58 25.23
N SER A 229 -15.22 -14.63 24.98
CA SER A 229 -16.00 -15.87 25.15
C SER A 229 -15.40 -16.99 24.31
N TYR A 230 -15.55 -18.24 24.77
CA TYR A 230 -15.00 -19.40 24.08
C TYR A 230 -15.49 -19.47 22.62
N ASP A 231 -16.79 -19.25 22.42
CA ASP A 231 -17.43 -19.33 21.11
C ASP A 231 -16.91 -18.25 20.15
N LEU A 232 -16.80 -16.99 20.61
CA LEU A 232 -16.24 -15.90 19.80
C LEU A 232 -14.77 -16.16 19.47
N MET A 233 -13.99 -16.65 20.43
CA MET A 233 -12.58 -16.98 20.22
C MET A 233 -12.38 -18.11 19.21
N GLN A 234 -13.25 -19.13 19.24
CA GLN A 234 -13.23 -20.21 18.28
C GLN A 234 -13.61 -19.71 16.88
N LEU A 235 -14.70 -18.96 16.78
CA LEU A 235 -15.14 -18.33 15.53
C LEU A 235 -14.06 -17.42 14.92
N ALA A 236 -13.38 -16.64 15.76
CA ALA A 236 -12.30 -15.75 15.35
C ALA A 236 -11.10 -16.52 14.76
N LYS A 237 -10.72 -17.64 15.38
CA LYS A 237 -9.65 -18.52 14.88
C LYS A 237 -10.03 -19.13 13.54
N ASP A 238 -11.24 -19.65 13.43
CA ASP A 238 -11.72 -20.33 12.22
C ASP A 238 -11.84 -19.36 11.02
N ASN A 239 -12.37 -18.16 11.27
CA ASN A 239 -12.47 -17.14 10.23
C ASN A 239 -11.09 -16.65 9.77
N HIS A 240 -10.14 -16.49 10.68
CA HIS A 240 -8.79 -16.11 10.32
C HIS A 240 -8.07 -17.17 9.50
N ALA A 241 -8.16 -18.44 9.90
CA ALA A 241 -7.61 -19.55 9.14
C ALA A 241 -8.18 -19.60 7.72
N SER A 242 -9.49 -19.41 7.59
CA SER A 242 -10.18 -19.33 6.29
C SER A 242 -9.68 -18.17 5.43
N LEU A 243 -9.47 -16.99 6.03
CA LEU A 243 -8.93 -15.82 5.32
C LEU A 243 -7.48 -16.03 4.87
N GLN A 244 -6.64 -16.66 5.69
CA GLN A 244 -5.27 -17.00 5.32
C GLN A 244 -5.26 -17.94 4.12
N GLN A 245 -6.05 -19.01 4.15
CA GLN A 245 -6.19 -19.95 3.04
C GLN A 245 -6.67 -19.28 1.75
N ALA A 246 -7.67 -18.39 1.83
CA ALA A 246 -8.17 -17.65 0.68
C ALA A 246 -7.10 -16.71 0.09
N SER A 247 -6.34 -16.02 0.95
CA SER A 247 -5.24 -15.15 0.51
C SER A 247 -4.12 -15.94 -0.16
N GLU A 248 -3.77 -17.13 0.36
CA GLU A 248 -2.76 -18.01 -0.22
C GLU A 248 -3.19 -18.51 -1.61
N ALA A 249 -4.42 -19.00 -1.72
CA ALA A 249 -5.00 -19.42 -3.00
C ALA A 249 -5.02 -18.27 -4.02
N GLU A 250 -5.35 -17.05 -3.61
CA GLU A 250 -5.30 -15.88 -4.49
C GLU A 250 -3.86 -15.56 -4.95
N MET A 251 -2.89 -15.64 -4.05
CA MET A 251 -1.48 -15.43 -4.39
C MET A 251 -0.98 -16.45 -5.42
N ASP A 252 -1.38 -17.71 -5.29
CA ASP A 252 -1.03 -18.76 -6.24
C ASP A 252 -1.66 -18.51 -7.61
N MET A 253 -2.96 -18.18 -7.66
CA MET A 253 -3.61 -17.77 -8.92
C MET A 253 -2.91 -16.59 -9.59
N ARG A 254 -2.48 -15.59 -8.81
CA ARG A 254 -1.73 -14.43 -9.32
C ARG A 254 -0.34 -14.82 -9.82
N ARG A 255 0.30 -15.82 -9.21
CA ARG A 255 1.61 -16.36 -9.63
C ARG A 255 1.49 -17.10 -10.95
N ASP A 256 0.47 -17.93 -11.10
CA ASP A 256 0.24 -18.70 -12.32
C ASP A 256 -0.09 -17.78 -13.50
N ARG A 257 -0.98 -16.80 -13.33
CA ARG A 257 -1.25 -15.77 -14.37
C ARG A 257 -0.02 -14.96 -14.77
N ARG A 258 0.96 -14.78 -13.87
CA ARG A 258 2.24 -14.12 -14.23
C ARG A 258 3.11 -15.05 -15.07
N ARG A 259 3.17 -16.34 -14.72
CA ARG A 259 3.92 -17.36 -15.45
C ARG A 259 3.35 -17.56 -16.86
N GLU A 260 2.03 -17.61 -17.00
CA GLU A 260 1.35 -17.71 -18.30
C GLU A 260 1.69 -16.53 -19.21
N ARG A 261 1.56 -15.28 -18.72
CA ARG A 261 1.94 -14.08 -19.48
C ARG A 261 3.40 -14.10 -19.91
N GLN A 262 4.30 -14.55 -19.05
CA GLN A 262 5.72 -14.66 -19.37
C GLN A 262 5.97 -15.72 -20.46
N ASN A 263 5.30 -16.88 -20.38
CA ASN A 263 5.38 -17.94 -21.38
C ASN A 263 4.81 -17.50 -22.73
N GLU A 264 3.69 -16.80 -22.76
CA GLU A 264 3.10 -16.24 -23.97
C GLU A 264 4.03 -15.24 -24.65
N TRP A 265 4.63 -14.33 -23.88
CA TRP A 265 5.60 -13.37 -24.40
C TRP A 265 6.83 -14.08 -24.99
N GLN A 266 7.38 -15.08 -24.31
CA GLN A 266 8.50 -15.88 -24.82
C GLN A 266 8.13 -16.63 -26.11
N ARG A 267 6.92 -17.19 -26.20
CA ARG A 267 6.42 -17.85 -27.42
C ARG A 267 6.28 -16.87 -28.58
N LYS A 268 5.71 -15.68 -28.34
CA LYS A 268 5.61 -14.60 -29.35
C LYS A 268 7.00 -14.15 -29.81
N SER A 269 7.92 -13.90 -28.88
CA SER A 269 9.30 -13.51 -29.19
C SER A 269 10.03 -14.56 -30.03
N ARG A 270 9.90 -15.85 -29.71
CA ARG A 270 10.48 -16.96 -30.51
C ARG A 270 9.88 -17.04 -31.91
N ARG A 271 8.57 -16.82 -32.08
CA ARG A 271 7.92 -16.78 -33.39
C ARG A 271 8.42 -15.62 -34.25
N LEU A 272 8.52 -14.42 -33.67
CA LEU A 272 9.04 -13.23 -34.37
C LEU A 272 10.49 -13.41 -34.81
N LYS A 273 11.34 -14.02 -33.97
CA LYS A 273 12.73 -14.34 -34.37
C LYS A 273 12.80 -15.31 -35.54
N LYS A 274 11.97 -16.36 -35.56
CA LYS A 274 11.95 -17.32 -36.67
C LYS A 274 11.56 -16.67 -38.00
N ILE A 275 10.56 -15.80 -37.99
CA ILE A 275 10.12 -15.06 -39.19
C ILE A 275 11.21 -14.12 -39.69
N ALA A 276 11.99 -13.48 -38.81
CA ALA A 276 13.07 -12.59 -39.22
C ALA A 276 14.33 -13.31 -39.77
N THR A 277 14.42 -14.63 -39.57
CA THR A 277 15.54 -15.47 -40.03
C THR A 277 15.19 -16.35 -41.24
N SER A 278 13.98 -16.22 -41.79
CA SER A 278 13.51 -16.89 -43.00
C SER A 278 13.30 -15.85 -44.10
#